data_AF-A0A7J9LCH1-F1
#
_entry.id   AF-A0A7J9LCH1-F1
#
_cell.length_a   1.000
_cell.length_b   1.000
_cell.length_c   1.000
_cell.angle_alpha   90.00
_cell.angle_beta   90.00
_cell.angle_gamma   90.00
#
_symmetry.space_group_name_H-M   'P 1'
#
loop_
_entity.id
_entity.type
_entity.pdbx_description
1 polymer ?
#
loop_
_entity_poly.entity_id
_entity_poly.type
_entity_poly.pdbx_seq_one_letter_code
_entity_poly.pdbx_strand_id
1 'polypeptide(L)'
;MVLTLKVISSAINYNDGLLKEEDLREAQKKYRLVKLPSLIEYFGYCLCCGSHFAGPVFEMKDYLEWTEGKGIWAPSDKGLSPSPYGATFRALVQAGISMAVYLCLVPYHPLSRFSEPVYEEWGFWRKLSFQYMSGFTARWKYYFIWSISEASIIISGLGFSGWTESSPPKPKWDCAKNVDIPGVELAKSAVVLPLVWNIQVSTWLRHYVYERLITKGKKPGFFQLLATQTVSAVWHGLYPGYMLFFVQSALMIAGSRVLYRWEQATNMGLVKKALVFINFAYTLLILNYSAVGFLVLSLHESLSLYRSVYYVGTILPITLILLGYIIPAKPARSKARKQQ
;
A
#
# COMPACT_ATOMS: atom_id res chain seq x y z
N MET A 1 -4.93 -16.19 0.62
CA MET A 1 -4.20 -15.06 1.24
C MET A 1 -5.13 -14.03 1.85
N VAL A 2 -6.06 -13.41 1.09
CA VAL A 2 -6.99 -12.38 1.65
C VAL A 2 -7.94 -12.96 2.69
N LEU A 3 -8.46 -14.18 2.47
CA LEU A 3 -9.28 -14.88 3.46
C LEU A 3 -8.57 -15.00 4.82
N THR A 4 -7.27 -15.30 4.84
CA THR A 4 -6.49 -15.38 6.08
C THR A 4 -6.48 -14.05 6.83
N LEU A 5 -6.36 -12.93 6.12
CA LEU A 5 -6.45 -11.60 6.73
C LEU A 5 -7.83 -11.36 7.36
N LYS A 6 -8.90 -11.73 6.66
CA LYS A 6 -10.28 -11.65 7.16
C LYS A 6 -10.49 -12.48 8.43
N VAL A 7 -10.00 -13.72 8.44
CA VAL A 7 -10.08 -14.60 9.61
C VAL A 7 -9.35 -14.00 10.81
N ILE A 8 -8.13 -13.50 10.61
CA ILE A 8 -7.36 -12.84 11.67
C ILE A 8 -8.08 -11.57 12.15
N SER A 9 -8.56 -10.72 11.25
CA SER A 9 -9.33 -9.52 11.60
C SER A 9 -10.54 -9.85 12.45
N SER A 10 -11.35 -10.84 12.05
CA SER A 10 -12.54 -11.25 12.79
C SER A 10 -12.20 -11.72 14.20
N ALA A 11 -11.18 -12.57 14.35
CA ALA A 11 -10.75 -13.08 15.64
C ALA A 11 -10.21 -11.97 16.55
N ILE A 12 -9.34 -11.11 16.02
CA ILE A 12 -8.73 -10.02 16.77
C ILE A 12 -9.78 -8.95 17.15
N ASN A 13 -10.69 -8.61 16.24
CA ASN A 13 -11.73 -7.62 16.51
C ASN A 13 -12.72 -8.12 17.56
N TYR A 14 -13.00 -9.42 17.61
CA TYR A 14 -13.79 -10.02 18.69
C TYR A 14 -13.06 -9.95 20.03
N ASN A 15 -11.76 -10.27 20.06
CA ASN A 15 -10.93 -10.09 21.25
C ASN A 15 -10.90 -8.63 21.74
N ASP A 16 -10.75 -7.67 20.82
CA ASP A 16 -10.79 -6.24 21.16
C ASP A 16 -12.16 -5.81 21.71
N GLY A 17 -13.25 -6.51 21.36
CA GLY A 17 -14.59 -6.30 21.91
C GLY A 17 -14.73 -6.65 23.38
N LEU A 18 -13.83 -7.46 23.93
CA LEU A 18 -13.79 -7.85 25.35
C LEU A 18 -13.03 -6.84 26.22
N LEU A 19 -12.28 -5.92 25.60
CA LEU A 19 -11.48 -4.91 26.29
C LEU A 19 -12.28 -3.64 26.56
N LYS A 20 -11.87 -2.88 27.58
CA LYS A 20 -12.45 -1.57 27.88
C LYS A 20 -12.13 -0.58 26.77
N GLU A 21 -13.09 0.27 26.42
CA GLU A 21 -12.96 1.19 25.29
C GLU A 21 -11.83 2.21 25.46
N GLU A 22 -11.60 2.67 26.69
CA GLU A 22 -10.50 3.58 27.07
C GLU A 22 -9.11 3.01 26.75
N ASP A 23 -8.98 1.68 26.70
CA ASP A 23 -7.72 1.00 26.43
C ASP A 23 -7.43 0.81 24.94
N LEU A 24 -8.42 1.02 24.09
CA LEU A 24 -8.36 0.77 22.66
C LEU A 24 -7.89 1.99 21.87
N ARG A 25 -7.18 1.75 20.77
CA ARG A 25 -6.89 2.76 19.75
C ARG A 25 -8.11 3.02 18.89
N GLU A 26 -8.14 4.14 18.18
CA GLU A 26 -9.29 4.54 17.34
C GLU A 26 -9.71 3.48 16.32
N ALA A 27 -8.77 2.84 15.62
CA ALA A 27 -9.09 1.75 14.69
C ALA A 27 -9.72 0.54 15.40
N GLN A 28 -9.22 0.20 16.60
CA GLN A 28 -9.74 -0.91 17.40
C GLN A 28 -11.15 -0.60 17.92
N LYS A 29 -11.39 0.61 18.43
CA LYS A 29 -12.72 1.07 18.84
C LYS A 29 -13.70 1.01 17.67
N LYS A 30 -13.25 1.46 16.49
CA LYS A 30 -14.07 1.47 15.29
C LYS A 30 -14.50 0.06 14.90
N TYR A 31 -13.57 -0.91 14.87
CA TYR A 31 -13.80 -2.22 14.26
C TYR A 31 -14.06 -3.38 15.24
N ARG A 32 -13.97 -3.17 16.55
CA ARG A 32 -14.26 -4.20 17.56
C ARG A 32 -15.63 -4.83 17.37
N LEU A 33 -15.71 -6.13 17.62
CA LEU A 33 -16.95 -6.90 17.60
C LEU A 33 -17.36 -7.21 19.04
N VAL A 34 -18.40 -6.53 19.52
CA VAL A 34 -18.94 -6.74 20.89
C VAL A 34 -19.81 -8.00 21.01
N LYS A 35 -20.22 -8.58 19.88
CA LYS A 35 -20.96 -9.84 19.80
C LYS A 35 -20.23 -10.79 18.87
N LEU A 36 -20.28 -12.08 19.19
CA LEU A 36 -19.75 -13.12 18.32
C LEU A 36 -20.64 -13.20 17.08
N PRO A 37 -20.08 -13.11 15.86
CA PRO A 37 -20.86 -13.33 14.65
C PRO A 37 -21.39 -14.78 14.59
N SER A 38 -22.60 -14.94 14.09
CA SER A 38 -23.15 -16.24 13.72
C SER A 38 -22.31 -16.91 12.63
N LEU A 39 -22.49 -18.23 12.45
CA LEU A 39 -21.78 -18.95 11.40
C LEU A 39 -22.10 -18.41 10.01
N ILE A 40 -23.36 -18.02 9.75
CA ILE A 40 -23.79 -17.48 8.45
C ILE A 40 -23.09 -16.14 8.18
N GLU A 41 -23.07 -15.24 9.15
CA GLU A 41 -22.38 -13.96 9.05
C GLU A 41 -20.87 -14.15 8.80
N TYR A 42 -20.24 -15.04 9.56
CA TYR A 42 -18.82 -15.33 9.43
C TYR A 42 -18.44 -15.90 8.07
N PHE A 43 -19.17 -16.92 7.58
CA PHE A 43 -18.93 -17.51 6.27
C PHE A 43 -19.27 -16.54 5.14
N GLY A 44 -20.35 -15.76 5.27
CA GLY A 44 -20.72 -14.72 4.32
C GLY A 44 -19.62 -13.65 4.17
N TYR A 45 -19.03 -13.21 5.28
CA TYR A 45 -17.91 -12.26 5.27
C TYR A 45 -16.66 -12.84 4.59
N CYS A 46 -16.30 -14.07 4.97
CA CYS A 46 -15.13 -14.78 4.44
C CYS A 46 -15.25 -15.03 2.93
N LEU A 47 -16.44 -15.41 2.47
CA LEU A 47 -16.70 -15.83 1.09
C LEU A 47 -17.40 -14.77 0.24
N CYS A 48 -17.44 -13.51 0.69
CA CYS A 48 -18.05 -12.41 -0.05
C CYS A 48 -17.46 -12.30 -1.48
N CYS A 49 -18.31 -12.57 -2.49
CA CYS A 49 -17.91 -12.85 -3.87
C CYS A 49 -17.01 -11.79 -4.49
N GLY A 50 -17.27 -10.50 -4.24
CA GLY A 50 -16.51 -9.41 -4.86
C GLY A 50 -15.08 -9.23 -4.34
N SER A 51 -14.68 -9.95 -3.28
CA SER A 51 -13.36 -9.82 -2.65
C SER A 51 -12.60 -11.12 -2.46
N HIS A 52 -13.24 -12.26 -2.78
CA HIS A 52 -12.74 -13.57 -2.39
C HIS A 52 -11.37 -13.91 -3.02
N PHE A 53 -11.20 -13.63 -4.32
CA PHE A 53 -10.00 -14.02 -5.07
C PHE A 53 -8.81 -13.07 -4.87
N ALA A 54 -9.00 -11.76 -5.04
CA ALA A 54 -7.90 -10.79 -5.10
C ALA A 54 -8.01 -9.64 -4.08
N GLY A 55 -8.97 -9.72 -3.15
CA GLY A 55 -9.34 -8.59 -2.30
C GLY A 55 -10.31 -7.65 -3.00
N PRO A 56 -10.58 -6.46 -2.45
CA PRO A 56 -9.99 -5.88 -1.24
C PRO A 56 -10.31 -6.65 0.05
N VAL A 57 -9.43 -6.55 1.05
CA VAL A 57 -9.79 -6.91 2.44
C VAL A 57 -10.61 -5.76 3.04
N PHE A 58 -11.62 -6.08 3.84
CA PHE A 58 -12.43 -5.10 4.56
C PHE A 58 -12.83 -5.68 5.91
N GLU A 59 -13.36 -4.84 6.78
CA GLU A 59 -13.62 -5.19 8.18
C GLU A 59 -14.95 -5.93 8.35
N MET A 60 -14.98 -6.91 9.27
CA MET A 60 -16.19 -7.69 9.56
C MET A 60 -17.35 -6.80 9.98
N LYS A 61 -17.07 -5.77 10.79
CA LYS A 61 -18.09 -4.82 11.24
C LYS A 61 -18.73 -4.06 10.07
N ASP A 62 -17.91 -3.58 9.13
CA ASP A 62 -18.40 -2.89 7.93
C ASP A 62 -19.26 -3.84 7.08
N TYR A 63 -18.86 -5.11 6.96
CA TYR A 63 -19.66 -6.14 6.29
C TYR A 63 -21.03 -6.36 6.94
N LEU A 64 -21.07 -6.52 8.26
CA LEU A 64 -22.32 -6.73 9.01
C LEU A 64 -23.25 -5.52 8.87
N GLU A 65 -22.72 -4.31 9.11
CA GLU A 65 -23.49 -3.07 8.97
C GLU A 65 -24.03 -2.88 7.55
N TRP A 66 -23.25 -3.23 6.52
CA TRP A 66 -23.73 -3.22 5.14
C TRP A 66 -24.87 -4.23 4.91
N THR A 67 -24.71 -5.49 5.34
CA THR A 67 -25.75 -6.52 5.14
C THR A 67 -27.05 -6.24 5.88
N GLU A 68 -26.97 -5.56 7.03
CA GLU A 68 -28.14 -5.20 7.84
C GLU A 68 -28.69 -3.80 7.52
N GLY A 69 -28.07 -3.05 6.61
CA GLY A 69 -28.46 -1.67 6.30
C GLY A 69 -28.34 -0.73 7.49
N LYS A 70 -27.24 -0.82 8.25
CA LYS A 70 -26.94 0.01 9.43
C LYS A 70 -25.79 0.99 9.14
N GLY A 71 -25.54 1.88 10.09
CA GLY A 71 -24.43 2.83 10.01
C GLY A 71 -24.57 3.76 8.80
N ILE A 72 -23.54 3.81 7.95
CA ILE A 72 -23.56 4.64 6.74
C ILE A 72 -24.47 4.08 5.63
N TRP A 73 -24.89 2.81 5.72
CA TRP A 73 -25.82 2.18 4.78
C TRP A 73 -27.28 2.27 5.24
N ALA A 74 -27.55 2.90 6.39
CA ALA A 74 -28.90 3.12 6.86
C ALA A 74 -29.69 4.03 5.89
N PRO A 75 -30.98 3.75 5.64
CA PRO A 75 -31.85 4.66 4.92
C PRO A 75 -31.83 6.04 5.61
N SER A 76 -31.41 7.07 4.88
CA SER A 76 -31.35 8.43 5.41
C SER A 76 -32.52 9.26 4.88
N ASP A 77 -32.89 10.32 5.61
CA ASP A 77 -33.86 11.33 5.16
C ASP A 77 -33.48 12.00 3.82
N LYS A 78 -32.22 11.83 3.36
CA LYS A 78 -31.69 12.36 2.10
C LYS A 78 -31.89 11.44 0.88
N GLY A 79 -32.59 10.30 1.04
CA GLY A 79 -32.95 9.38 -0.05
C GLY A 79 -32.18 8.04 -0.05
N LEU A 80 -32.56 7.19 -1.01
CA LEU A 80 -32.03 5.84 -1.27
C LEU A 80 -30.51 5.82 -1.43
N SER A 81 -29.90 4.65 -1.18
CA SER A 81 -28.47 4.37 -1.41
C SER A 81 -27.97 4.95 -2.74
N PRO A 82 -26.79 5.59 -2.78
CA PRO A 82 -26.30 6.23 -3.99
C PRO A 82 -26.12 5.23 -5.12
N SER A 83 -26.43 5.66 -6.34
CA SER A 83 -26.24 4.83 -7.54
C SER A 83 -24.76 4.43 -7.72
N PRO A 84 -24.44 3.12 -7.75
CA PRO A 84 -23.07 2.66 -7.88
C PRO A 84 -22.55 2.71 -9.32
N TYR A 85 -23.44 2.71 -10.32
CA TYR A 85 -23.09 2.45 -11.73
C TYR A 85 -22.00 3.37 -12.29
N GLY A 86 -22.05 4.67 -11.95
CA GLY A 86 -21.03 5.62 -12.42
C GLY A 86 -19.64 5.34 -11.83
N ALA A 87 -19.58 4.90 -10.58
CA ALA A 87 -18.31 4.51 -9.95
C ALA A 87 -17.82 3.16 -10.47
N THR A 88 -18.73 2.19 -10.63
CA THR A 88 -18.43 0.89 -11.24
C THR A 88 -17.84 1.06 -12.64
N PHE A 89 -18.47 1.89 -13.49
CA PHE A 89 -17.99 2.14 -14.85
C PHE A 89 -16.57 2.73 -14.87
N ARG A 90 -16.27 3.68 -13.98
CA ARG A 90 -14.91 4.23 -13.85
C ARG A 90 -13.89 3.16 -13.46
N ALA A 91 -14.22 2.29 -12.50
CA ALA A 91 -13.34 1.18 -12.11
C ALA A 91 -13.14 0.17 -13.24
N LEU A 92 -14.16 -0.13 -14.04
CA LEU A 92 -14.06 -0.98 -15.23
C LEU A 92 -13.20 -0.35 -16.32
N VAL A 93 -13.32 0.97 -16.57
CA VAL A 93 -12.42 1.69 -17.50
C VAL A 93 -10.98 1.64 -17.00
N GLN A 94 -10.74 1.87 -15.71
CA GLN A 94 -9.40 1.74 -15.11
C GLN A 94 -8.84 0.33 -15.29
N ALA A 95 -9.66 -0.70 -15.11
CA ALA A 95 -9.28 -2.08 -15.36
C ALA A 95 -8.89 -2.30 -16.84
N GLY A 96 -9.74 -1.87 -17.78
CA GLY A 96 -9.49 -1.98 -19.21
C GLY A 96 -8.18 -1.31 -19.64
N ILE A 97 -7.94 -0.07 -19.21
CA ILE A 97 -6.68 0.65 -19.45
C ILE A 97 -5.50 -0.12 -18.86
N SER A 98 -5.65 -0.61 -17.62
CA SER A 98 -4.55 -1.31 -16.94
C SER A 98 -4.15 -2.59 -17.67
N MET A 99 -5.13 -3.38 -18.13
CA MET A 99 -4.87 -4.58 -18.92
C MET A 99 -4.24 -4.23 -20.27
N ALA A 100 -4.74 -3.20 -20.97
CA ALA A 100 -4.17 -2.78 -22.24
C ALA A 100 -2.70 -2.39 -22.11
N VAL A 101 -2.35 -1.57 -21.10
CA VAL A 101 -0.96 -1.18 -20.83
C VAL A 101 -0.11 -2.40 -20.49
N TYR A 102 -0.60 -3.33 -19.66
CA TYR A 102 0.12 -4.56 -19.34
C TYR A 102 0.43 -5.40 -20.59
N LEU A 103 -0.58 -5.66 -21.43
CA LEU A 103 -0.44 -6.45 -22.66
C LEU A 103 0.48 -5.80 -23.69
N CYS A 104 0.48 -4.46 -23.76
CA CYS A 104 1.40 -3.73 -24.62
C CYS A 104 2.86 -3.82 -24.13
N LEU A 105 3.10 -3.85 -22.81
CA LEU A 105 4.44 -3.78 -22.25
C LEU A 105 5.08 -5.15 -21.99
N VAL A 106 4.30 -6.18 -21.64
CA VAL A 106 4.83 -7.49 -21.23
C VAL A 106 5.69 -8.19 -22.30
N PRO A 107 5.43 -8.06 -23.62
CA PRO A 107 6.31 -8.65 -24.64
C PRO A 107 7.70 -8.02 -24.69
N TYR A 108 7.84 -6.75 -24.29
CA TYR A 108 9.11 -6.02 -24.27
C TYR A 108 9.90 -6.22 -22.97
N HIS A 109 9.21 -6.56 -21.89
CA HIS A 109 9.81 -6.74 -20.55
C HIS A 109 9.49 -8.11 -19.93
N PRO A 110 9.68 -9.24 -20.65
CA PRO A 110 9.37 -10.55 -20.11
C PRO A 110 10.36 -10.91 -19.00
N LEU A 111 9.87 -11.54 -17.93
CA LEU A 111 10.72 -11.96 -16.81
C LEU A 111 11.74 -13.03 -17.21
N SER A 112 11.45 -13.83 -18.25
CA SER A 112 12.38 -14.81 -18.80
C SER A 112 13.70 -14.19 -19.25
N ARG A 113 13.70 -12.90 -19.63
CA ARG A 113 14.90 -12.19 -20.08
C ARG A 113 16.00 -12.21 -19.02
N PHE A 114 15.65 -12.24 -17.73
CA PHE A 114 16.63 -12.27 -16.64
C PHE A 114 17.47 -13.55 -16.61
N SER A 115 16.99 -14.64 -17.20
CA SER A 115 17.69 -15.92 -17.26
C SER A 115 18.41 -16.15 -18.59
N GLU A 116 18.28 -15.23 -19.56
CA GLU A 116 18.89 -15.36 -20.88
C GLU A 116 20.34 -14.80 -20.88
N PRO A 117 21.31 -15.47 -21.53
CA PRO A 117 22.71 -15.02 -21.56
C PRO A 117 22.90 -13.57 -22.06
N VAL A 118 22.05 -13.15 -23.01
CA VAL A 118 22.06 -11.79 -23.57
C VAL A 118 21.83 -10.70 -22.52
N TYR A 119 21.14 -11.01 -21.41
CA TYR A 119 21.01 -10.05 -20.31
C TYR A 119 22.36 -9.74 -19.68
N GLU A 120 23.24 -10.74 -19.53
CA GLU A 120 24.54 -10.55 -18.90
C GLU A 120 25.49 -9.69 -19.73
N GLU A 121 25.35 -9.73 -21.06
CA GLU A 121 26.11 -8.90 -22.00
C GLU A 121 25.74 -7.41 -21.93
N TRP A 122 24.60 -7.06 -21.31
CA TRP A 122 24.16 -5.68 -21.23
C TRP A 122 24.99 -4.85 -20.26
N GLY A 123 25.28 -3.61 -20.65
CA GLY A 123 25.86 -2.61 -19.76
C GLY A 123 24.90 -2.20 -18.63
N PHE A 124 25.48 -1.58 -17.60
CA PHE A 124 24.78 -1.16 -16.37
C PHE A 124 23.44 -0.46 -16.62
N TRP A 125 23.42 0.58 -17.45
CA TRP A 125 22.22 1.38 -17.69
C TRP A 125 21.10 0.55 -18.33
N ARG A 126 21.44 -0.33 -19.28
CA ARG A 126 20.46 -1.19 -19.93
C ARG A 126 19.90 -2.24 -18.97
N LYS A 127 20.75 -2.85 -18.12
CA LYS A 127 20.31 -3.77 -17.06
C LYS A 127 19.37 -3.07 -16.06
N LEU A 128 19.74 -1.88 -15.59
CA LEU A 128 18.97 -1.11 -14.61
C LEU A 128 17.63 -0.63 -15.19
N SER A 129 17.63 -0.10 -16.43
CA SER A 129 16.40 0.30 -17.12
C SER A 129 15.48 -0.89 -17.38
N PHE A 130 16.03 -2.06 -17.73
CA PHE A 130 15.21 -3.26 -17.90
C PHE A 130 14.60 -3.72 -16.57
N GLN A 131 15.37 -3.79 -15.49
CA GLN A 131 14.85 -4.08 -14.15
C GLN A 131 13.75 -3.10 -13.73
N TYR A 132 13.96 -1.80 -13.98
CA TYR A 132 12.96 -0.78 -13.73
C TYR A 132 11.66 -1.08 -14.48
N MET A 133 11.77 -1.31 -15.80
CA MET A 133 10.61 -1.54 -16.65
C MET A 133 9.91 -2.86 -16.33
N SER A 134 10.61 -3.92 -15.96
CA SER A 134 9.99 -5.17 -15.50
C SER A 134 9.12 -4.96 -14.26
N GLY A 135 9.61 -4.20 -13.27
CA GLY A 135 8.84 -3.81 -12.09
C GLY A 135 7.60 -2.98 -12.46
N PHE A 136 7.77 -1.99 -13.33
CA PHE A 136 6.70 -1.12 -13.80
C PHE A 136 5.62 -1.91 -14.55
N THR A 137 6.01 -2.69 -15.56
CA THR A 137 5.13 -3.55 -16.34
C THR A 137 4.37 -4.52 -15.44
N ALA A 138 5.05 -5.19 -14.51
CA ALA A 138 4.41 -6.16 -13.63
C ALA A 138 3.38 -5.54 -12.67
N ARG A 139 3.42 -4.23 -12.38
CA ARG A 139 2.39 -3.58 -11.56
C ARG A 139 1.02 -3.52 -12.25
N TRP A 140 1.00 -3.36 -13.58
CA TRP A 140 -0.25 -3.15 -14.33
C TRP A 140 -1.23 -4.32 -14.28
N LYS A 141 -0.75 -5.57 -14.18
CA LYS A 141 -1.64 -6.72 -13.94
C LYS A 141 -2.32 -6.68 -12.56
N TYR A 142 -1.66 -6.11 -11.54
CA TYR A 142 -2.25 -5.92 -10.23
C TYR A 142 -3.27 -4.78 -10.25
N TYR A 143 -2.96 -3.67 -10.95
CA TYR A 143 -3.92 -2.60 -11.19
C TYR A 143 -5.19 -3.10 -11.85
N PHE A 144 -5.06 -3.96 -12.87
CA PHE A 144 -6.20 -4.60 -13.50
C PHE A 144 -7.07 -5.39 -12.50
N ILE A 145 -6.49 -6.41 -11.85
CA ILE A 145 -7.29 -7.33 -11.02
C ILE A 145 -7.92 -6.64 -9.81
N TRP A 146 -7.21 -5.67 -9.22
CA TRP A 146 -7.75 -4.87 -8.13
C TRP A 146 -8.85 -3.92 -8.59
N SER A 147 -8.75 -3.33 -9.79
CA SER A 147 -9.82 -2.49 -10.35
C SER A 147 -11.09 -3.29 -10.67
N ILE A 148 -10.94 -4.54 -11.16
CA ILE A 148 -12.08 -5.46 -11.36
C ILE A 148 -12.76 -5.78 -10.03
N SER A 149 -11.97 -6.05 -9.00
CA SER A 149 -12.51 -6.38 -7.67
C SER A 149 -13.18 -5.15 -7.02
N GLU A 150 -12.57 -3.97 -7.17
CA GLU A 150 -13.15 -2.69 -6.77
C GLU A 150 -14.52 -2.48 -7.45
N ALA A 151 -14.62 -2.70 -8.76
CA ALA A 151 -15.90 -2.60 -9.48
C ALA A 151 -16.98 -3.54 -8.92
N SER A 152 -16.61 -4.77 -8.56
CA SER A 152 -17.52 -5.76 -7.96
C SER A 152 -18.02 -5.34 -6.57
N ILE A 153 -17.15 -4.79 -5.73
CA ILE A 153 -17.53 -4.30 -4.40
C ILE A 153 -18.38 -3.02 -4.50
N ILE A 154 -18.06 -2.12 -5.43
CA ILE A 154 -18.85 -0.90 -5.68
C ILE A 154 -20.27 -1.25 -6.13
N ILE A 155 -20.42 -2.13 -7.14
CA ILE A 155 -21.75 -2.48 -7.66
C ILE A 155 -22.63 -3.19 -6.62
N SER A 156 -22.02 -3.89 -5.65
CA SER A 156 -22.74 -4.49 -4.52
C SER A 156 -23.26 -3.48 -3.47
N GLY A 157 -22.80 -2.23 -3.52
CA GLY A 157 -23.10 -1.20 -2.52
C GLY A 157 -22.15 -1.19 -1.30
N LEU A 158 -21.41 -2.28 -1.05
CA LEU A 158 -20.43 -2.34 0.04
C LEU A 158 -19.29 -1.33 -0.11
N GLY A 159 -18.97 -0.94 -1.36
CA GLY A 159 -17.91 0.02 -1.64
C GLY A 159 -18.17 1.43 -1.10
N PHE A 160 -19.41 1.75 -0.72
CA PHE A 160 -19.79 3.08 -0.25
C PHE A 160 -19.06 3.47 1.03
N SER A 161 -18.51 4.68 1.08
CA SER A 161 -17.72 5.20 2.21
C SER A 161 -18.20 6.57 2.72
N GLY A 162 -19.46 6.91 2.45
CA GLY A 162 -20.06 8.18 2.86
C GLY A 162 -20.09 9.23 1.74
N TRP A 163 -20.30 10.48 2.11
CA TRP A 163 -20.48 11.60 1.18
C TRP A 163 -19.31 12.59 1.24
N THR A 164 -19.06 13.32 0.16
CA THR A 164 -18.17 14.49 0.16
C THR A 164 -18.82 15.68 0.85
N GLU A 165 -17.99 16.58 1.38
CA GLU A 165 -18.41 17.86 1.96
C GLU A 165 -18.73 18.92 0.87
N SER A 166 -18.78 18.53 -0.41
CA SER A 166 -19.09 19.43 -1.52
C SER A 166 -20.58 19.78 -1.56
N SER A 167 -20.92 20.89 -2.23
CA SER A 167 -22.30 21.25 -2.55
C SER A 167 -22.49 21.22 -4.08
N PRO A 168 -23.27 20.28 -4.65
CA PRO A 168 -23.96 19.18 -3.99
C PRO A 168 -23.00 18.06 -3.50
N PRO A 169 -23.40 17.27 -2.48
CA PRO A 169 -22.59 16.15 -1.98
C PRO A 169 -22.53 15.02 -3.02
N LYS A 170 -21.36 14.39 -3.14
CA LYS A 170 -21.10 13.26 -4.05
C LYS A 170 -20.79 12.01 -3.23
N PRO A 171 -21.25 10.82 -3.65
CA PRO A 171 -20.95 9.60 -2.94
C PRO A 171 -19.48 9.21 -3.12
N LYS A 172 -18.85 8.76 -2.02
CA LYS A 172 -17.50 8.20 -1.99
C LYS A 172 -17.56 6.69 -2.04
N TRP A 173 -16.55 6.08 -2.67
CA TRP A 173 -16.47 4.65 -2.93
C TRP A 173 -15.13 4.06 -2.48
N ASP A 174 -14.59 4.59 -1.40
CA ASP A 174 -13.21 4.33 -0.97
C ASP A 174 -13.05 3.00 -0.20
N CYS A 175 -14.15 2.41 0.28
CA CYS A 175 -14.13 1.09 0.95
C CYS A 175 -13.63 -0.01 0.00
N ALA A 176 -13.89 0.16 -1.30
CA ALA A 176 -13.48 -0.77 -2.35
C ALA A 176 -12.10 -0.46 -2.96
N LYS A 177 -11.56 0.75 -2.74
CA LYS A 177 -10.36 1.22 -3.43
C LYS A 177 -9.12 0.51 -2.88
N ASN A 178 -8.47 -0.28 -3.73
CA ASN A 178 -7.23 -0.98 -3.35
C ASN A 178 -5.99 -0.37 -4.00
N VAL A 179 -6.15 0.52 -4.98
CA VAL A 179 -5.03 1.18 -5.64
C VAL A 179 -5.38 2.59 -6.14
N ASP A 180 -4.41 3.49 -6.04
CA ASP A 180 -4.41 4.81 -6.67
C ASP A 180 -3.23 4.86 -7.67
N ILE A 181 -3.51 4.56 -8.94
CA ILE A 181 -2.46 4.38 -9.97
C ILE A 181 -1.60 5.65 -10.13
N PRO A 182 -2.16 6.85 -10.31
CA PRO A 182 -1.35 8.08 -10.34
C PRO A 182 -0.60 8.30 -9.02
N GLY A 183 -1.22 8.00 -7.88
CA GLY A 183 -0.58 8.09 -6.58
C GLY A 183 0.68 7.22 -6.46
N VAL A 184 0.66 6.02 -7.05
CA VAL A 184 1.82 5.10 -7.08
C VAL A 184 2.87 5.58 -8.07
N GLU A 185 2.49 5.81 -9.33
CA GLU A 185 3.46 6.10 -10.40
C GLU A 185 4.02 7.54 -10.31
N LEU A 186 3.36 8.44 -9.58
CA LEU A 186 3.80 9.82 -9.33
C LEU A 186 4.17 10.07 -7.86
N ALA A 187 4.45 9.01 -7.09
CA ALA A 187 4.78 9.10 -5.67
C ALA A 187 6.05 9.94 -5.43
N LYS A 188 5.88 11.14 -4.85
CA LYS A 188 7.00 12.04 -4.51
C LYS A 188 7.85 11.57 -3.32
N SER A 189 7.38 10.55 -2.60
CA SER A 189 8.08 9.94 -1.48
C SER A 189 7.61 8.50 -1.30
N ALA A 190 8.54 7.60 -0.98
CA ALA A 190 8.25 6.21 -0.67
C ALA A 190 7.35 6.03 0.55
N VAL A 191 7.26 7.03 1.44
CA VAL A 191 6.36 7.02 2.60
C VAL A 191 4.89 7.01 2.17
N VAL A 192 4.59 7.55 0.99
CA VAL A 192 3.23 7.61 0.45
C VAL A 192 2.81 6.27 -0.16
N LEU A 193 3.75 5.44 -0.64
CA LEU A 193 3.44 4.20 -1.37
C LEU A 193 2.44 3.28 -0.65
N PRO A 194 2.57 2.98 0.66
CA PRO A 194 1.59 2.14 1.36
C PRO A 194 0.17 2.72 1.40
N LEU A 195 0.01 4.03 1.17
CA LEU A 195 -1.30 4.70 1.16
C LEU A 195 -2.00 4.63 -0.20
N VAL A 196 -1.28 4.21 -1.25
CA VAL A 196 -1.75 4.25 -2.65
C VAL A 196 -1.60 2.91 -3.36
N TRP A 197 -0.74 2.01 -2.85
CA TRP A 197 -0.55 0.65 -3.36
C TRP A 197 -1.08 -0.39 -2.36
N ASN A 198 -1.91 -1.32 -2.86
CA ASN A 198 -2.52 -2.38 -2.07
C ASN A 198 -3.12 -1.84 -0.75
N ILE A 199 -3.90 -0.77 -0.88
CA ILE A 199 -4.32 0.13 0.19
C ILE A 199 -4.93 -0.63 1.36
N GLN A 200 -5.75 -1.64 1.07
CA GLN A 200 -6.49 -2.36 2.10
C GLN A 200 -5.59 -3.32 2.88
N VAL A 201 -4.63 -3.99 2.23
CA VAL A 201 -3.63 -4.80 2.94
C VAL A 201 -2.67 -3.90 3.73
N SER A 202 -2.28 -2.75 3.18
CA SER A 202 -1.47 -1.76 3.90
C SER A 202 -2.19 -1.22 5.14
N THR A 203 -3.49 -0.96 5.03
CA THR A 203 -4.35 -0.57 6.15
C THR A 203 -4.49 -1.68 7.17
N TRP A 204 -4.67 -2.92 6.72
CA TRP A 204 -4.69 -4.11 7.59
C TRP A 204 -3.37 -4.25 8.35
N LEU A 205 -2.23 -4.19 7.66
CA LEU A 205 -0.90 -4.25 8.29
C LEU A 205 -0.70 -3.13 9.31
N ARG A 206 -1.26 -1.94 9.03
CA ARG A 206 -1.25 -0.83 9.99
C ARG A 206 -2.04 -1.16 11.26
N HIS A 207 -3.29 -1.60 11.13
CA HIS A 207 -4.19 -1.84 12.27
C HIS A 207 -3.82 -3.10 13.09
N TYR A 208 -3.42 -4.17 12.41
CA TYR A 208 -3.25 -5.49 13.04
C TYR A 208 -1.80 -5.82 13.38
N VAL A 209 -0.83 -5.07 12.84
CA VAL A 209 0.60 -5.30 13.12
C VAL A 209 1.25 -4.03 13.65
N TYR A 210 1.36 -2.99 12.81
CA TYR A 210 2.18 -1.82 13.12
C TYR A 210 1.72 -1.11 14.40
N GLU A 211 0.44 -0.75 14.51
CA GLU A 211 -0.09 0.00 15.66
C GLU A 211 -0.12 -0.83 16.94
N ARG A 212 -0.23 -2.16 16.81
CA ARG A 212 -0.20 -3.10 17.95
C ARG A 212 1.20 -3.30 18.50
N LEU A 213 2.24 -3.16 17.68
CA LEU A 213 3.64 -3.18 18.12
C LEU A 213 4.09 -1.85 18.77
N ILE A 214 3.25 -0.81 18.75
CA ILE A 214 3.55 0.47 19.40
C ILE A 214 3.13 0.37 20.87
N THR A 215 4.10 0.50 21.77
CA THR A 215 3.83 0.66 23.21
C THR A 215 3.08 1.97 23.47
N LYS A 216 2.04 1.95 24.32
CA LYS A 216 1.30 3.16 24.72
C LYS A 216 2.29 4.24 25.19
N GLY A 217 2.11 5.47 24.70
CA GLY A 217 2.98 6.62 25.02
C GLY A 217 4.31 6.70 24.26
N LYS A 218 4.72 5.69 23.48
CA LYS A 218 5.97 5.72 22.69
C LYS A 218 5.70 6.05 21.22
N LYS A 219 6.64 6.78 20.60
CA LYS A 219 6.62 7.00 19.14
C LYS A 219 7.11 5.74 18.43
N PRO A 220 6.52 5.35 17.29
CA PRO A 220 7.00 4.23 16.51
C PRO A 220 8.40 4.51 15.93
N GLY A 221 9.22 3.46 15.88
CA GLY A 221 10.58 3.50 15.33
C GLY A 221 10.74 2.63 14.08
N PHE A 222 12.01 2.39 13.71
CA PHE A 222 12.37 1.52 12.58
C PHE A 222 11.99 0.05 12.84
N PHE A 223 12.06 -0.40 14.10
CA PHE A 223 11.69 -1.78 14.46
C PHE A 223 10.24 -2.11 14.11
N GLN A 224 9.27 -1.25 14.47
CA GLN A 224 7.87 -1.47 14.12
C GLN A 224 7.68 -1.52 12.59
N LEU A 225 8.36 -0.63 11.85
CA LEU A 225 8.31 -0.65 10.38
C LEU A 225 8.88 -1.97 9.83
N LEU A 226 10.06 -2.39 10.28
CA LEU A 226 10.72 -3.61 9.82
C LEU A 226 9.86 -4.83 10.14
N ALA A 227 9.36 -4.95 11.37
CA ALA A 227 8.48 -6.05 11.78
C ALA A 227 7.20 -6.10 10.92
N THR A 228 6.56 -4.96 10.63
CA THR A 228 5.41 -4.91 9.73
C THR A 228 5.76 -5.35 8.30
N GLN A 229 6.91 -4.92 7.77
CA GLN A 229 7.35 -5.36 6.44
C GLN A 229 7.70 -6.86 6.43
N THR A 230 8.28 -7.41 7.49
CA THR A 230 8.56 -8.85 7.62
C THR A 230 7.26 -9.66 7.67
N VAL A 231 6.24 -9.21 8.42
CA VAL A 231 4.92 -9.87 8.42
C VAL A 231 4.29 -9.80 7.02
N SER A 232 4.42 -8.68 6.33
CA SER A 232 4.00 -8.56 4.93
C SER A 232 4.73 -9.56 4.03
N ALA A 233 6.05 -9.76 4.21
CA ALA A 233 6.82 -10.74 3.47
C ALA A 233 6.32 -12.16 3.68
N VAL A 234 6.17 -12.57 4.94
CA VAL A 234 5.66 -13.90 5.29
C VAL A 234 4.27 -14.13 4.71
N TRP A 235 3.40 -13.11 4.72
CA TRP A 235 2.07 -13.22 4.11
C TRP A 235 2.14 -13.49 2.61
N HIS A 236 3.08 -12.86 1.88
CA HIS A 236 3.32 -13.15 0.46
C HIS A 236 3.93 -14.53 0.22
N GLY A 237 4.75 -15.01 1.16
CA GLY A 237 5.30 -16.36 1.17
C GLY A 237 6.71 -16.42 1.74
N LEU A 238 7.25 -17.63 1.88
CA LEU A 238 8.59 -17.86 2.42
C LEU A 238 9.70 -17.88 1.37
N TYR A 239 9.38 -17.51 0.12
CA TYR A 239 10.39 -17.36 -0.93
C TYR A 239 11.37 -16.23 -0.57
N PRO A 240 12.69 -16.45 -0.68
CA PRO A 240 13.70 -15.46 -0.30
C PRO A 240 13.55 -14.12 -1.01
N GLY A 241 13.10 -14.12 -2.27
CA GLY A 241 12.84 -12.90 -3.04
C GLY A 241 11.81 -11.96 -2.40
N TYR A 242 10.78 -12.51 -1.73
CA TYR A 242 9.84 -11.69 -0.95
C TYR A 242 10.53 -11.05 0.24
N MET A 243 11.31 -11.82 1.01
CA MET A 243 12.05 -11.30 2.16
C MET A 243 13.00 -10.17 1.73
N LEU A 244 13.72 -10.34 0.63
CA LEU A 244 14.60 -9.32 0.07
C LEU A 244 13.83 -8.05 -0.31
N PHE A 245 12.70 -8.18 -1.02
CA PHE A 245 11.87 -7.04 -1.41
C PHE A 245 11.39 -6.24 -0.20
N PHE A 246 10.87 -6.91 0.83
CA PHE A 246 10.30 -6.25 2.00
C PHE A 246 11.34 -5.64 2.95
N VAL A 247 12.53 -6.24 3.04
CA VAL A 247 13.66 -5.59 3.72
C VAL A 247 14.10 -4.34 2.95
N GLN A 248 14.22 -4.42 1.62
CA GLN A 248 14.55 -3.26 0.80
C GLN A 248 13.46 -2.19 0.84
N SER A 249 12.18 -2.55 0.93
CA SER A 249 11.09 -1.58 1.06
C SER A 249 11.16 -0.81 2.39
N ALA A 250 11.54 -1.47 3.49
CA ALA A 250 11.80 -0.81 4.77
C ALA A 250 12.94 0.21 4.67
N LEU A 251 14.05 -0.17 4.02
CA LEU A 251 15.19 0.72 3.77
C LEU A 251 14.81 1.88 2.85
N MET A 252 14.06 1.61 1.78
CA MET A 252 13.53 2.62 0.85
C MET A 252 12.70 3.68 1.58
N ILE A 253 11.75 3.25 2.42
CA ILE A 253 10.91 4.15 3.21
C ILE A 253 11.76 4.97 4.19
N ALA A 254 12.74 4.33 4.85
CA ALA A 254 13.63 5.02 5.79
C ALA A 254 14.51 6.07 5.09
N GLY A 255 15.10 5.75 3.93
CA GLY A 255 15.89 6.70 3.14
C GLY A 255 15.05 7.87 2.60
N SER A 256 13.83 7.59 2.12
CA SER A 256 12.90 8.64 1.66
C SER A 256 12.50 9.61 2.78
N ARG A 257 12.39 9.12 4.04
CA ARG A 257 12.15 9.99 5.21
C ARG A 257 13.30 10.96 5.46
N VAL A 258 14.55 10.58 5.18
CA VAL A 258 15.71 11.49 5.32
C VAL A 258 15.60 12.62 4.31
N LEU A 259 15.35 12.31 3.04
CA LEU A 259 15.16 13.32 1.98
C LEU A 259 14.01 14.27 2.33
N TYR A 260 12.89 13.74 2.80
CA TYR A 260 11.75 14.55 3.25
C TYR A 260 12.11 15.47 4.43
N ARG A 261 12.89 14.98 5.40
CA ARG A 261 13.33 15.82 6.53
C ARG A 261 14.25 16.95 6.07
N TRP A 262 15.17 16.70 5.15
CA TRP A 262 16.00 17.77 4.56
C TRP A 262 15.16 18.75 3.75
N GLU A 263 14.14 18.28 3.03
CA GLU A 263 13.18 19.13 2.31
C GLU A 263 12.46 20.09 3.28
N GLN A 264 12.00 19.60 4.43
CA GLN A 264 11.34 20.44 5.44
C GLN A 264 12.29 21.36 6.22
N ALA A 265 13.60 21.06 6.23
CA ALA A 265 14.60 21.87 6.92
C ALA A 265 15.11 23.07 6.10
N THR A 266 14.94 23.04 4.78
CA THR A 266 15.39 24.14 3.90
C THR A 266 14.30 25.16 3.64
N ASN A 267 14.68 26.44 3.64
CA ASN A 267 13.82 27.56 3.22
C ASN A 267 14.09 28.01 1.77
N MET A 268 15.10 27.43 1.12
CA MET A 268 15.48 27.79 -0.26
C MET A 268 14.58 27.07 -1.26
N GLY A 269 13.76 27.82 -1.99
CA GLY A 269 12.76 27.25 -2.91
C GLY A 269 13.35 26.30 -3.96
N LEU A 270 14.52 26.63 -4.54
CA LEU A 270 15.20 25.78 -5.52
C LEU A 270 15.67 24.45 -4.91
N VAL A 271 16.31 24.50 -3.74
CA VAL A 271 16.77 23.30 -3.01
C VAL A 271 15.59 22.43 -2.61
N LYS A 272 14.49 23.03 -2.16
CA LYS A 272 13.25 22.31 -1.84
C LYS A 272 12.69 21.57 -3.05
N LYS A 273 12.57 22.24 -4.20
CA LYS A 273 12.12 21.62 -5.46
C LYS A 273 13.05 20.49 -5.91
N ALA A 274 14.37 20.69 -5.79
CA ALA A 274 15.35 19.66 -6.11
C ALA A 274 15.20 18.43 -5.19
N LEU A 275 15.04 18.61 -3.88
CA LEU A 275 14.84 17.51 -2.93
C LEU A 275 13.54 16.74 -3.18
N VAL A 276 12.45 17.43 -3.55
CA VAL A 276 11.20 16.78 -3.97
C VAL A 276 11.43 15.91 -5.21
N PHE A 277 12.11 16.45 -6.23
CA PHE A 277 12.42 15.70 -7.45
C PHE A 277 13.36 14.51 -7.18
N ILE A 278 14.40 14.70 -6.36
CA ILE A 278 15.31 13.62 -5.95
C ILE A 278 14.54 12.53 -5.21
N ASN A 279 13.63 12.88 -4.29
CA ASN A 279 12.84 11.91 -3.55
C ASN A 279 11.85 11.16 -4.46
N PHE A 280 11.26 11.84 -5.44
CA PHE A 280 10.45 11.22 -6.50
C PHE A 280 11.27 10.21 -7.32
N ALA A 281 12.41 10.62 -7.88
CA ALA A 281 13.26 9.77 -8.69
C ALA A 281 13.81 8.58 -7.88
N TYR A 282 14.24 8.83 -6.65
CA TYR A 282 14.64 7.80 -5.69
C TYR A 282 13.52 6.79 -5.44
N THR A 283 12.30 7.26 -5.16
CA THR A 283 11.16 6.40 -4.85
C THR A 283 10.87 5.44 -6.01
N LEU A 284 10.79 5.96 -7.25
CA LEU A 284 10.52 5.12 -8.41
C LEU A 284 11.67 4.17 -8.71
N LEU A 285 12.92 4.64 -8.68
CA LEU A 285 14.07 3.79 -8.96
C LEU A 285 14.17 2.62 -7.97
N ILE A 286 14.11 2.93 -6.66
CA ILE A 286 14.29 1.92 -5.61
C ILE A 286 13.11 0.95 -5.57
N LEU A 287 11.87 1.42 -5.77
CA LEU A 287 10.70 0.55 -5.81
C LEU A 287 10.85 -0.51 -6.92
N ASN A 288 11.16 -0.08 -8.14
CA ASN A 288 11.24 -1.00 -9.27
C ASN A 288 12.47 -1.90 -9.21
N TYR A 289 13.61 -1.39 -8.76
CA TYR A 289 14.79 -2.22 -8.47
C TYR A 289 14.46 -3.30 -7.44
N SER A 290 13.88 -2.92 -6.30
CA SER A 290 13.55 -3.86 -5.23
C SER A 290 12.57 -4.92 -5.74
N ALA A 291 11.57 -4.51 -6.54
CA ALA A 291 10.52 -5.38 -7.06
C ALA A 291 11.05 -6.58 -7.86
N VAL A 292 12.26 -6.52 -8.42
CA VAL A 292 12.85 -7.66 -9.13
C VAL A 292 12.87 -8.91 -8.25
N GLY A 293 13.30 -8.80 -6.98
CA GLY A 293 13.31 -9.94 -6.05
C GLY A 293 11.91 -10.49 -5.79
N PHE A 294 10.90 -9.63 -5.74
CA PHE A 294 9.49 -10.04 -5.63
C PHE A 294 9.00 -10.78 -6.89
N LEU A 295 9.57 -10.49 -8.05
CA LEU A 295 9.16 -11.07 -9.34
C LEU A 295 9.84 -12.41 -9.63
N VAL A 296 11.13 -12.56 -9.33
CA VAL A 296 11.88 -13.82 -9.57
C VAL A 296 11.82 -14.82 -8.41
N LEU A 297 11.54 -14.39 -7.18
CA LEU A 297 11.36 -15.24 -5.98
C LEU A 297 12.62 -15.98 -5.48
N SER A 298 13.51 -16.41 -6.37
CA SER A 298 14.74 -17.15 -6.07
C SER A 298 15.80 -16.26 -5.41
N LEU A 299 16.45 -16.77 -4.36
CA LEU A 299 17.56 -16.07 -3.68
C LEU A 299 18.72 -15.82 -4.64
N HIS A 300 19.14 -16.87 -5.35
CA HIS A 300 20.30 -16.81 -6.24
C HIS A 300 20.09 -15.82 -7.37
N GLU A 301 18.94 -15.91 -8.06
CA GLU A 301 18.61 -14.99 -9.16
C GLU A 301 18.46 -13.55 -8.66
N SER A 302 17.75 -13.34 -7.54
CA SER A 302 17.59 -12.01 -6.95
C SER A 302 18.95 -11.36 -6.65
N LEU A 303 19.86 -12.09 -5.99
CA LEU A 303 21.19 -11.59 -5.67
C LEU A 303 22.05 -11.37 -6.92
N SER A 304 21.95 -12.23 -7.92
CA SER A 304 22.65 -12.05 -9.20
C SER A 304 22.20 -10.78 -9.92
N LEU A 305 20.88 -10.57 -10.03
CA LEU A 305 20.30 -9.37 -10.65
C LEU A 305 20.62 -8.10 -9.86
N TYR A 306 20.63 -8.17 -8.53
CA TYR A 306 21.06 -7.04 -7.71
C TYR A 306 22.55 -6.75 -7.87
N ARG A 307 23.39 -7.78 -7.99
CA ARG A 307 24.84 -7.65 -8.24
C ARG A 307 25.13 -7.07 -9.62
N SER A 308 24.37 -7.45 -10.64
CA SER A 308 24.59 -7.02 -12.03
C SER A 308 24.42 -5.51 -12.23
N VAL A 309 23.76 -4.84 -11.29
CA VAL A 309 23.64 -3.37 -11.19
C VAL A 309 24.27 -2.83 -9.88
N TYR A 310 25.31 -3.50 -9.40
CA TYR A 310 26.17 -3.06 -8.29
C TYR A 310 25.43 -2.74 -6.99
N TYR A 311 24.32 -3.43 -6.72
CA TYR A 311 23.49 -3.22 -5.53
C TYR A 311 22.99 -1.78 -5.36
N VAL A 312 22.86 -1.01 -6.46
CA VAL A 312 22.55 0.44 -6.40
C VAL A 312 21.33 0.74 -5.55
N GLY A 313 20.26 -0.05 -5.66
CA GLY A 313 19.04 0.18 -4.90
C GLY A 313 19.04 -0.34 -3.47
N THR A 314 20.09 -1.04 -3.04
CA THR A 314 20.33 -1.37 -1.63
C THR A 314 21.28 -0.35 -0.99
N ILE A 315 22.37 -0.01 -1.68
CA ILE A 315 23.40 0.91 -1.17
C ILE A 315 22.85 2.32 -1.03
N LEU A 316 22.10 2.83 -2.02
CA LEU A 316 21.60 4.21 -2.00
C LEU A 316 20.69 4.51 -0.79
N PRO A 317 19.67 3.68 -0.44
CA PRO A 317 18.92 3.84 0.80
C PRO A 317 19.79 3.84 2.06
N ILE A 318 20.74 2.90 2.19
CA ILE A 318 21.62 2.79 3.36
C ILE A 318 22.46 4.06 3.51
N THR A 319 23.07 4.52 2.41
CA THR A 319 23.86 5.76 2.40
C THR A 319 23.02 6.96 2.81
N LEU A 320 21.78 7.11 2.30
CA LEU A 320 20.89 8.19 2.72
C LEU A 320 20.55 8.13 4.21
N ILE A 321 20.29 6.93 4.75
CA ILE A 321 20.03 6.74 6.18
C ILE A 321 21.24 7.16 7.02
N LEU A 322 22.44 6.72 6.65
CA LEU A 322 23.69 7.08 7.34
C LEU A 322 23.97 8.59 7.26
N LEU A 323 23.80 9.19 6.09
CA LEU A 323 23.92 10.64 5.91
C LEU A 323 22.88 11.40 6.74
N GLY A 324 21.68 10.85 6.95
CA GLY A 324 20.66 11.43 7.82
C GLY A 324 21.08 11.50 9.30
N TYR A 325 21.98 10.61 9.75
CA TYR A 325 22.58 10.69 11.09
C TYR A 325 23.72 11.70 11.17
N ILE A 326 24.54 11.81 10.10
CA ILE A 326 25.68 12.75 10.03
C ILE A 326 25.19 14.19 9.82
N ILE A 327 24.15 14.37 9.00
CA ILE A 327 23.56 15.65 8.63
C ILE A 327 22.11 15.67 9.14
N PRO A 328 21.89 15.81 10.46
CA PRO A 328 20.55 15.82 11.01
C PRO A 328 19.79 17.06 10.55
N ALA A 329 18.60 16.84 10.00
CA ALA A 329 17.66 17.91 9.70
C ALA A 329 17.20 18.56 11.02
N LYS A 330 17.66 19.77 11.31
CA LYS A 330 17.03 20.60 12.34
C LYS A 330 15.69 21.10 11.78
N PRO A 331 14.57 21.00 12.52
CA PRO A 331 13.31 21.55 12.05
C PRO A 331 13.52 23.02 11.69
N ALA A 332 13.14 23.43 10.48
CA ALA A 332 13.04 24.84 10.17
C ALA A 332 12.07 25.43 11.22
N ARG A 333 12.58 26.31 12.10
CA ARG A 333 11.77 26.96 13.15
C ARG A 333 10.45 27.39 12.50
N SER A 334 9.33 26.81 12.91
CA SER A 334 8.05 27.32 12.46
C SER A 334 7.98 28.76 12.95
N LYS A 335 7.78 29.70 12.02
CA LYS A 335 7.56 31.12 12.31
C LYS A 335 6.16 31.37 12.91
N ALA A 336 5.63 30.41 13.67
CA ALA A 336 4.28 30.43 14.23
C ALA A 336 4.31 30.10 15.73
N ARG A 337 5.03 30.93 16.50
CA ARG A 337 4.76 31.17 17.93
C ARG A 337 5.37 32.51 18.35
N LYS A 338 5.00 33.57 17.63
CA LYS A 338 5.13 34.96 18.06
C LYS A 338 3.94 35.73 17.51
N GLN A 339 2.81 35.54 18.16
CA GLN A 339 1.84 36.58 18.49
C GLN A 339 1.06 35.99 19.67
N GLN A 340 1.33 36.59 20.83
CA GLN A 340 0.59 36.38 22.07
C GLN A 340 -0.84 36.84 21.89
#